data_AF-A0AAP8N6H4-F1
#
_entry.id   AF-A0AAP8N6H4-F1
#
_cell.length_a   1.000
_cell.length_b   1.000
_cell.length_c   1.000
_cell.angle_alpha   90.00
_cell.angle_beta   90.00
_cell.angle_gamma   90.00
#
_symmetry.space_group_name_H-M   'P 1'
#
loop_
_entity.id
_entity.type
_entity.pdbx_description
1 polymer ?
#
loop_
_entity_poly.entity_id
_entity_poly.type
_entity_poly.pdbx_seq_one_letter_code
_entity_poly.pdbx_strand_id
1 'polypeptide(L)'
;QWETAAQPATEFGVRQVVMRLGVVFGPGGALLPLLIPFRLGFGGRMGDGQQIMSWVHRDDVIQVIARAFDDESLSGTYNLVAPDTV
;
A
#
# COMPACT_ATOMS: atom_id res chain seq x y z
N GLN A 1 -6.45 3.48 -15.85
CA GLN A 1 -6.15 2.49 -16.91
C GLN A 1 -5.87 1.11 -16.31
N TRP A 2 -5.04 0.96 -15.28
CA TRP A 2 -4.79 -0.33 -14.62
C TRP A 2 -6.01 -0.94 -13.89
N GLU A 3 -6.71 -0.17 -13.03
CA GLU A 3 -7.90 -0.68 -12.32
C GLU A 3 -9.03 -1.12 -13.28
N THR A 4 -9.22 -0.34 -14.35
CA THR A 4 -10.19 -0.62 -15.43
C THR A 4 -9.89 -1.92 -16.18
N ALA A 5 -8.62 -2.33 -16.28
CA ALA A 5 -8.23 -3.54 -16.98
C ALA A 5 -8.68 -4.83 -16.27
N ALA A 6 -8.90 -4.77 -14.96
CA ALA A 6 -9.39 -5.91 -14.17
C ALA A 6 -10.93 -5.98 -14.11
N GLN A 7 -11.61 -4.92 -14.54
CA GLN A 7 -13.06 -4.77 -14.49
C GLN A 7 -13.85 -5.86 -15.26
N PRO A 8 -13.39 -6.35 -16.44
CA PRO A 8 -14.10 -7.42 -17.16
C PRO A 8 -14.26 -8.72 -16.37
N ALA A 9 -13.42 -8.99 -15.36
CA ALA A 9 -13.57 -10.17 -14.52
C ALA A 9 -14.91 -10.19 -13.76
N THR A 10 -15.42 -9.02 -13.37
CA THR A 10 -16.72 -8.89 -12.70
C THR A 10 -17.89 -9.26 -13.61
N GLU A 11 -17.76 -9.08 -14.93
CA GLU A 11 -18.79 -9.44 -15.91
C GLU A 11 -19.00 -10.97 -15.98
N PHE A 12 -17.97 -11.75 -15.62
CA PHE A 12 -18.04 -13.22 -15.53
C PHE A 12 -18.43 -13.72 -14.13
N GLY A 13 -18.89 -12.83 -13.24
CA GLY A 13 -19.27 -13.17 -11.87
C GLY A 13 -18.08 -13.44 -10.93
N VAL A 14 -16.86 -13.11 -11.35
CA VAL A 14 -15.67 -13.23 -10.51
C VAL A 14 -15.63 -12.07 -9.52
N ARG A 15 -15.55 -12.37 -8.22
CA ARG A 15 -15.39 -11.37 -7.16
C ARG A 15 -14.08 -10.61 -7.35
N GLN A 16 -14.15 -9.29 -7.38
CA GLN A 16 -13.00 -8.41 -7.53
C GLN A 16 -12.78 -7.57 -6.26
N VAL A 17 -11.54 -7.58 -5.77
CA VAL A 17 -11.06 -6.70 -4.69
C VAL A 17 -9.89 -5.90 -5.23
N VAL A 18 -10.03 -4.58 -5.30
CA VAL A 18 -9.01 -3.64 -5.75
C VAL A 18 -8.36 -3.00 -4.52
N MET A 19 -7.06 -3.16 -4.39
CA MET A 19 -6.30 -2.63 -3.25
C MET A 19 -5.39 -1.49 -3.71
N ARG A 20 -5.62 -0.28 -3.18
CA ARG A 20 -4.79 0.90 -3.38
C ARG A 20 -3.77 0.97 -2.25
N LEU A 21 -2.51 0.67 -2.57
CA LEU A 21 -1.43 0.61 -1.59
C LEU A 21 -0.83 2.00 -1.38
N GLY A 22 -0.65 2.39 -0.11
CA GLY A 22 0.29 3.45 0.26
C GLY A 22 1.75 2.99 0.08
N VAL A 23 2.70 3.81 0.55
CA VAL A 23 4.11 3.40 0.60
C VAL A 23 4.25 2.21 1.53
N VAL A 24 4.63 1.06 0.99
CA VAL A 24 4.76 -0.18 1.76
C VAL A 24 6.12 -0.21 2.46
N PHE A 25 6.11 -0.16 3.79
CA PHE A 25 7.30 -0.27 4.62
C PHE A 25 7.43 -1.66 5.25
N GLY A 26 8.65 -2.19 5.26
CA GLY A 26 8.95 -3.46 5.90
C GLY A 26 10.45 -3.75 5.83
N PRO A 27 10.92 -4.83 6.47
CA PRO A 27 12.32 -5.22 6.39
C PRO A 27 12.68 -5.62 4.95
N GLY A 28 13.71 -4.96 4.41
CA GLY A 28 14.13 -5.08 3.01
C GLY A 28 13.52 -4.00 2.10
N GLY A 29 13.44 -4.27 0.80
CA GLY A 29 12.80 -3.38 -0.19
C GLY A 29 13.41 -1.97 -0.27
N ALA A 30 12.57 -0.99 -0.59
CA ALA A 30 12.98 0.40 -0.79
C ALA A 30 13.29 1.18 0.51
N LEU A 31 12.85 0.67 1.67
CA LEU A 31 13.09 1.32 2.96
C LEU A 31 14.59 1.36 3.30
N LEU A 32 15.32 0.27 3.04
CA LEU A 32 16.74 0.20 3.36
C LEU A 32 17.59 1.25 2.59
N PRO A 33 17.45 1.40 1.26
CA PRO A 33 18.06 2.50 0.51
C PRO A 33 17.68 3.89 1.02
N LEU A 34 16.41 4.09 1.40
CA LEU A 34 15.93 5.37 1.92
C LEU A 34 16.52 5.70 3.30
N LEU A 35 16.78 4.70 4.14
CA LEU A 35 17.34 4.91 5.48
C LEU A 35 18.85 5.16 5.48
N ILE A 36 19.59 4.72 4.46
CA ILE A 36 21.05 4.87 4.40
C ILE A 36 21.49 6.34 4.51
N PRO A 37 20.97 7.29 3.71
CA PRO A 37 21.31 8.71 3.85
C PRO A 37 21.02 9.26 5.25
N PHE A 38 19.89 8.89 5.85
CA PHE A 38 19.53 9.31 7.21
C PHE A 38 20.53 8.79 8.25
N ARG A 39 20.94 7.52 8.16
CA ARG A 39 21.94 6.93 9.07
C ARG A 39 23.33 7.54 8.92
N LEU A 40 23.67 8.03 7.74
CA LEU A 40 24.94 8.69 7.46
C LEU A 40 24.94 10.19 7.78
N GLY A 41 23.84 10.73 8.33
CA GLY A 41 23.72 12.16 8.66
C GLY A 41 23.41 13.06 7.47
N PHE A 42 23.15 12.49 6.29
CA PHE A 42 22.66 13.20 5.10
C PHE A 42 21.13 13.21 5.00
N GLY A 43 20.43 12.79 6.05
CA GLY A 43 18.99 12.92 6.15
C GLY A 43 18.58 14.40 6.18
N GLY A 44 17.66 14.79 5.31
CA GLY A 44 17.21 16.17 5.18
C GLY A 44 15.71 16.25 4.96
N ARG A 45 15.15 17.43 5.18
CA ARG A 45 13.74 17.70 4.90
C ARG A 45 13.51 17.68 3.39
N MET A 46 12.61 16.81 2.92
CA MET A 46 12.20 16.80 1.52
C MET A 46 11.23 17.97 1.28
N GLY A 47 11.65 18.95 0.48
CA GLY A 47 10.85 20.14 0.18
C GLY A 47 10.51 20.97 1.42
N ASP A 48 9.22 21.29 1.58
CA ASP A 48 8.68 22.04 2.72
C ASP A 48 8.44 21.19 3.97
N GLY A 49 8.53 19.86 3.85
CA GLY A 49 8.26 18.91 4.94
C GLY A 49 6.80 18.82 5.37
N GLN A 50 5.86 19.35 4.58
CA GLN A 50 4.41 19.22 4.83
C GLN A 50 3.75 18.19 3.92
N GLN A 51 4.55 17.41 3.19
CA GLN A 51 4.09 16.33 2.34
C GLN A 51 3.47 15.24 3.21
N ILE A 52 2.18 14.95 3.00
CA ILE A 52 1.50 13.85 3.68
C ILE A 52 1.91 12.54 3.01
N MET A 53 2.49 11.61 3.77
CA MET A 53 2.86 10.30 3.28
C MET A 53 1.86 9.25 3.80
N SER A 54 1.02 8.76 2.88
CA SER A 54 0.23 7.55 3.13
C SER A 54 1.14 6.34 3.06
N TRP A 55 1.27 5.61 4.17
CA TRP A 55 2.14 4.45 4.29
C TRP A 55 1.35 3.26 4.82
N VAL A 56 1.89 2.04 4.68
CA VAL A 56 1.32 0.81 5.23
C VAL A 56 2.44 -0.17 5.55
N HIS A 57 2.31 -0.95 6.63
CA HIS A 57 3.29 -1.99 6.91
C HIS A 57 3.10 -3.18 5.96
N ARG A 58 4.21 -3.77 5.51
CA ARG A 58 4.21 -4.93 4.59
C ARG A 58 3.37 -6.07 5.15
N ASP A 59 3.50 -6.35 6.44
CA ASP A 59 2.79 -7.49 7.04
C ASP A 59 1.27 -7.22 7.16
N ASP A 60 0.85 -5.95 7.20
CA ASP A 60 -0.57 -5.59 7.13
C ASP A 60 -1.11 -5.81 5.72
N VAL A 61 -0.33 -5.44 4.69
CA VAL A 61 -0.69 -5.71 3.30
C VAL A 61 -0.91 -7.21 3.06
N ILE A 62 0.02 -8.04 3.55
CA ILE A 62 -0.08 -9.50 3.42
C ILE A 62 -1.34 -10.03 4.14
N GLN A 63 -1.62 -9.56 5.36
CA GLN A 63 -2.81 -9.97 6.11
C GLN A 63 -4.11 -9.57 5.42
N VAL A 64 -4.18 -8.36 4.86
CA VAL A 64 -5.38 -7.90 4.13
C VAL A 64 -5.57 -8.69 2.83
N ILE A 65 -4.49 -9.03 2.11
CA ILE A 65 -4.55 -9.90 0.94
C ILE A 65 -5.07 -11.29 1.34
N ALA A 66 -4.51 -11.90 2.40
CA ALA A 66 -4.97 -13.19 2.90
C ALA A 66 -6.47 -13.14 3.28
N ARG A 67 -6.87 -12.10 4.02
CA ARG A 67 -8.28 -11.89 4.37
C ARG A 67 -9.18 -11.73 3.15
N ALA A 68 -8.73 -11.06 2.09
CA ALA A 68 -9.52 -10.90 0.87
C ALA A 68 -9.81 -12.23 0.14
N PHE A 69 -8.97 -13.25 0.34
CA PHE A 69 -9.27 -14.60 -0.15
C PHE A 69 -10.35 -15.29 0.69
N ASP A 70 -10.28 -15.19 2.02
CA ASP A 70 -11.15 -15.93 2.94
C ASP A 70 -12.51 -15.24 3.20
N ASP A 71 -12.57 -13.90 3.11
CA ASP A 71 -13.75 -13.10 3.44
C ASP A 71 -14.49 -12.68 2.16
N GLU A 72 -15.55 -13.42 1.82
CA GLU A 72 -16.38 -13.17 0.63
C GLU A 72 -17.14 -11.84 0.68
N SER A 73 -17.26 -11.21 1.85
CA SER A 73 -17.90 -9.89 1.99
C SER A 73 -17.04 -8.76 1.43
N LEU A 74 -15.73 -8.99 1.27
CA LEU A 74 -14.81 -8.01 0.69
C LEU A 74 -14.99 -7.96 -0.83
N SER A 75 -15.42 -6.80 -1.32
CA SER A 75 -15.62 -6.51 -2.74
C SER A 75 -15.45 -5.02 -3.03
N GLY A 76 -15.01 -4.69 -4.24
CA GLY A 76 -14.78 -3.31 -4.64
C GLY A 76 -13.39 -2.78 -4.26
N THR A 77 -13.27 -1.48 -4.02
CA THR A 77 -11.99 -0.79 -3.91
C THR A 77 -11.68 -0.34 -2.48
N TYR A 78 -10.48 -0.67 -1.99
CA TYR A 78 -10.01 -0.38 -0.64
C TYR A 78 -8.68 0.37 -0.65
N ASN A 79 -8.53 1.35 0.23
CA ASN A 79 -7.24 1.98 0.50
C ASN A 79 -6.53 1.19 1.61
N LEU A 80 -5.40 0.58 1.28
CA LEU A 80 -4.53 -0.11 2.23
C LEU A 80 -3.44 0.86 2.70
N VAL A 81 -3.80 1.61 3.72
CA VAL A 81 -2.97 2.60 4.40
C VAL A 81 -3.11 2.41 5.90
N ALA A 82 -2.05 2.74 6.65
CA ALA A 82 -2.12 2.82 8.11
C ALA A 82 -3.15 3.90 8.52
N PRO A 83 -3.78 3.76 9.69
CA PRO A 83 -4.77 4.73 10.17
C PRO A 83 -4.20 6.14 10.35
N ASP A 84 -2.92 6.22 10.72
CA ASP A 84 -2.20 7.46 10.95
C ASP A 84 -1.27 7.78 9.78
N THR A 85 -1.47 8.93 9.15
CA THR A 85 -0.53 9.45 8.14
C THR A 85 0.59 10.23 8.81
N VAL A 86 1.80 10.13 8.25
CA VAL A 86 3.00 10.84 8.73
C VAL A 86 3.53 11.85 7.72
#